data_AF-A0A2E9WN37-F1
#
_entry.id   AF-A0A2E9WN37-F1
#
_cell.length_a   1.000
_cell.length_b   1.000
_cell.length_c   1.000
_cell.angle_alpha   90.00
_cell.angle_beta   90.00
_cell.angle_gamma   90.00
#
_symmetry.space_group_name_H-M   'P 1'
#
loop_
_entity.id
_entity.type
_entity.pdbx_description
1 polymer ?
#
loop_
_entity_poly.entity_id
_entity_poly.type
_entity_poly.pdbx_seq_one_letter_code
_entity_poly.pdbx_strand_id
1 'polypeptide(L)'
;MTDTLILKTLGKEFSIEAPLVQATLEMVDAGLEAPFIGRFRRAATGGLTAFDVSKLVRRRDELDELGRRRGTIERGVEQAGVTDKKVLESIQSCVERFELEDLFVPHRRPEPEVQLALDRGLGPLAERLIAPVPRDQRKAEETSAGSDESKGETPSEPEEVETATGEGEGVEETAAPDEVAETDGATESDDPAEPEATAEPEATAEP
;
A
#
# COMPACT_ATOMS: atom_id res chain seq x y z
N MET A 1 -3.12 -18.50 13.09
CA MET A 1 -4.36 -17.92 13.66
C MET A 1 -4.66 -16.67 12.86
N THR A 2 -5.75 -16.68 12.09
CA THR A 2 -6.22 -15.53 11.31
C THR A 2 -6.70 -14.42 12.23
N ASP A 3 -6.33 -13.18 11.91
CA ASP A 3 -6.64 -12.03 12.75
C ASP A 3 -8.15 -11.73 12.76
N THR A 4 -8.70 -11.43 13.95
CA THR A 4 -10.16 -11.27 14.16
C THR A 4 -10.71 -10.09 13.34
N LEU A 5 -9.91 -9.04 13.16
CA LEU A 5 -10.29 -7.88 12.37
C LEU A 5 -10.41 -8.24 10.88
N ILE A 6 -9.51 -9.08 10.36
CA ILE A 6 -9.52 -9.53 8.97
C ILE A 6 -10.78 -10.34 8.69
N LEU A 7 -11.11 -11.31 9.55
CA LEU A 7 -12.33 -12.14 9.40
C LEU A 7 -13.61 -11.28 9.40
N LYS A 8 -13.70 -10.29 10.30
CA LYS A 8 -14.84 -9.37 10.36
C LYS A 8 -14.94 -8.47 9.12
N THR A 9 -13.81 -8.02 8.59
CA THR A 9 -13.76 -7.15 7.40
C THR A 9 -14.19 -7.92 6.15
N LEU A 10 -13.58 -9.09 5.93
CA LEU A 10 -13.93 -9.97 4.82
C LEU A 10 -15.40 -10.44 4.90
N GLY A 11 -15.89 -10.76 6.10
CA GLY A 11 -17.30 -11.14 6.27
C GLY A 11 -18.26 -10.03 5.84
N LYS A 12 -17.95 -8.77 6.14
CA LYS A 12 -18.74 -7.62 5.68
C LYS A 12 -18.65 -7.42 4.17
N GLU A 13 -17.44 -7.47 3.60
CA GLU A 13 -17.21 -7.22 2.17
C GLU A 13 -17.85 -8.29 1.27
N PHE A 14 -17.81 -9.55 1.68
CA PHE A 14 -18.40 -10.67 0.92
C PHE A 14 -19.81 -11.04 1.37
N SER A 15 -20.39 -10.31 2.35
CA SER A 15 -21.73 -10.56 2.91
C SER A 15 -21.92 -11.98 3.45
N ILE A 16 -20.91 -12.50 4.14
CA ILE A 16 -20.87 -13.86 4.68
C ILE A 16 -20.45 -13.79 6.15
N GLU A 17 -20.90 -14.75 6.95
CA GLU A 17 -20.53 -14.83 8.36
C GLU A 17 -19.03 -15.13 8.54
N ALA A 18 -18.40 -14.49 9.53
CA ALA A 18 -17.00 -14.70 9.89
C ALA A 18 -16.57 -16.19 10.01
N PRO A 19 -17.35 -17.12 10.61
CA PRO A 19 -16.97 -18.54 10.65
C PRO A 19 -16.90 -19.19 9.27
N LEU A 20 -17.75 -18.79 8.33
CA LEU A 20 -17.73 -19.31 6.96
C LEU A 20 -16.52 -18.77 6.19
N VAL A 21 -16.18 -17.49 6.39
CA VAL A 21 -14.94 -16.92 5.87
C VAL A 21 -13.73 -17.67 6.42
N GLN A 22 -13.70 -17.93 7.73
CA GLN A 22 -12.62 -18.69 8.35
C GLN A 22 -12.51 -20.10 7.74
N ALA A 23 -13.62 -20.83 7.60
CA ALA A 23 -13.63 -22.14 6.96
C ALA A 23 -13.11 -22.09 5.52
N THR A 24 -13.47 -21.05 4.75
CA THR A 24 -12.96 -20.89 3.38
C THR A 24 -11.44 -20.68 3.35
N LEU A 25 -10.92 -19.86 4.27
CA LEU A 25 -9.49 -19.58 4.37
C LEU A 25 -8.72 -20.82 4.82
N GLU A 26 -9.25 -21.59 5.78
CA GLU A 26 -8.66 -22.85 6.23
C GLU A 26 -8.57 -23.88 5.11
N MET A 27 -9.57 -23.95 4.22
CA MET A 27 -9.50 -24.81 3.04
C MET A 27 -8.42 -24.36 2.07
N VAL A 28 -8.28 -23.05 1.84
CA VAL A 28 -7.22 -22.51 0.98
C VAL A 28 -5.84 -22.76 1.58
N ASP A 29 -5.68 -22.55 2.90
CA ASP A 29 -4.44 -22.80 3.63
C ASP A 29 -4.07 -24.29 3.64
N ALA A 30 -5.07 -25.18 3.59
CA ALA A 30 -4.87 -26.62 3.39
C ALA A 30 -4.51 -27.01 1.93
N GLY A 31 -4.35 -26.04 1.04
CA GLY A 31 -3.92 -26.24 -0.35
C GLY A 31 -5.05 -26.53 -1.33
N LEU A 32 -6.32 -26.32 -0.95
CA LEU A 32 -7.44 -26.48 -1.89
C LEU A 32 -7.53 -25.28 -2.82
N GLU A 33 -7.62 -25.53 -4.12
CA GLU A 33 -7.75 -24.48 -5.13
C GLU A 33 -9.17 -23.85 -5.15
N ALA A 34 -9.25 -22.55 -5.43
CA ALA A 34 -10.50 -21.81 -5.57
C ALA A 34 -11.55 -22.47 -6.51
N PRO A 35 -11.21 -22.98 -7.71
CA PRO A 35 -12.16 -23.73 -8.55
C PRO A 35 -12.72 -24.98 -7.88
N PHE A 36 -11.91 -25.71 -7.09
CA PHE A 36 -12.36 -26.89 -6.36
C PHE A 36 -13.32 -26.49 -5.24
N ILE A 37 -12.97 -25.48 -4.45
CA ILE A 37 -13.80 -24.98 -3.35
C ILE A 37 -15.15 -24.49 -3.87
N GLY A 38 -15.16 -23.64 -4.90
CA GLY A 38 -16.39 -23.07 -5.48
C GLY A 38 -17.32 -24.11 -6.11
N ARG A 39 -16.79 -25.25 -6.56
CA ARG A 39 -17.57 -26.34 -7.17
C ARG A 39 -18.04 -27.38 -6.15
N PHE A 40 -17.17 -27.84 -5.26
CA PHE A 40 -17.40 -29.03 -4.41
C PHE A 40 -17.59 -28.72 -2.92
N ARG A 41 -17.37 -27.47 -2.49
CA ARG A 41 -17.45 -27.04 -1.08
C ARG A 41 -18.40 -25.87 -0.85
N ARG A 42 -19.33 -25.64 -1.79
CA ARG A 42 -20.24 -24.48 -1.78
C ARG A 42 -21.09 -24.34 -0.51
N ALA A 43 -21.50 -25.45 0.11
CA ALA A 43 -22.27 -25.41 1.35
C ALA A 43 -21.44 -24.92 2.56
N ALA A 44 -20.16 -25.29 2.60
CA ALA A 44 -19.25 -24.93 3.69
C ALA A 44 -18.71 -23.50 3.56
N THR A 45 -18.86 -22.88 2.40
CA THR A 45 -18.40 -21.50 2.12
C THR A 45 -19.53 -20.46 2.10
N GLY A 46 -20.76 -20.84 2.43
CA GLY A 46 -21.92 -19.92 2.37
C GLY A 46 -22.37 -19.58 0.95
N GLY A 47 -21.99 -20.39 -0.05
CA GLY A 47 -22.45 -20.21 -1.42
C GLY A 47 -21.46 -19.55 -2.38
N LEU A 48 -20.25 -19.21 -1.93
CA LEU A 48 -19.20 -18.54 -2.72
C LEU A 48 -18.88 -19.29 -4.01
N THR A 49 -18.75 -18.55 -5.11
CA THR A 49 -18.26 -19.08 -6.39
C THR A 49 -16.74 -19.12 -6.42
N ALA A 50 -16.16 -19.83 -7.39
CA ALA A 50 -14.71 -19.88 -7.57
C ALA A 50 -14.09 -18.48 -7.74
N PHE A 51 -14.78 -17.57 -8.43
CA PHE A 51 -14.35 -16.19 -8.60
C PHE A 51 -14.32 -15.44 -7.26
N ASP A 52 -15.37 -15.59 -6.45
CA ASP A 52 -15.46 -14.92 -5.15
C ASP A 52 -14.38 -15.44 -4.19
N VAL A 53 -14.10 -16.75 -4.20
CA VAL A 53 -13.02 -17.34 -3.40
C VAL A 53 -11.66 -16.77 -3.81
N SER A 54 -11.36 -16.67 -5.11
CA SER A 54 -10.11 -16.04 -5.57
C SER A 54 -10.00 -14.58 -5.16
N LYS A 55 -11.11 -13.82 -5.22
CA LYS A 55 -11.15 -12.42 -4.76
C LYS A 55 -10.92 -12.33 -3.24
N LEU A 56 -11.51 -13.24 -2.48
CA LEU A 56 -11.38 -13.30 -1.02
C LEU A 56 -9.93 -13.57 -0.60
N VAL A 57 -9.24 -14.49 -1.27
CA VAL A 57 -7.83 -14.79 -0.99
C VAL A 57 -6.94 -13.57 -1.24
N ARG A 58 -7.07 -12.92 -2.41
CA ARG A 58 -6.32 -11.70 -2.72
C ARG A 58 -6.57 -10.60 -1.69
N ARG A 59 -7.83 -10.43 -1.30
CA ARG A 59 -8.23 -9.43 -0.33
C ARG A 59 -7.67 -9.72 1.07
N ARG A 60 -7.61 -11.00 1.45
CA ARG A 60 -6.94 -11.45 2.68
C ARG A 60 -5.45 -11.10 2.63
N ASP A 61 -4.76 -11.33 1.52
CA ASP A 61 -3.34 -10.98 1.39
C ASP A 61 -3.09 -9.48 1.54
N GLU A 62 -3.93 -8.63 0.93
CA GLU A 62 -3.88 -7.17 1.10
C GLU A 62 -4.05 -6.74 2.57
N LEU A 63 -5.00 -7.38 3.28
CA LEU A 63 -5.25 -7.10 4.69
C LEU A 63 -4.11 -7.59 5.59
N ASP A 64 -3.49 -8.72 5.26
CA ASP A 64 -2.30 -9.23 5.95
C ASP A 64 -1.10 -8.28 5.76
N GLU A 65 -0.89 -7.75 4.55
CA GLU A 65 0.11 -6.71 4.28
C GLU A 65 -0.15 -5.44 5.09
N LEU A 66 -1.40 -4.99 5.14
CA LEU A 66 -1.81 -3.86 5.96
C LEU A 66 -1.52 -4.12 7.45
N GLY A 67 -1.79 -5.32 7.95
CA GLY A 67 -1.44 -5.74 9.31
C GLY A 67 0.06 -5.68 9.60
N ARG A 68 0.91 -6.15 8.67
CA ARG A 68 2.37 -6.04 8.79
C ARG A 68 2.84 -4.59 8.81
N ARG A 69 2.25 -3.74 7.97
CA ARG A 69 2.54 -2.31 7.92
C ARG A 69 2.14 -1.62 9.23
N ARG A 70 0.95 -1.93 9.73
CA ARG A 70 0.44 -1.45 11.02
C ARG A 70 1.39 -1.78 12.16
N GLY A 71 1.83 -3.02 12.29
CA GLY A 71 2.81 -3.40 13.34
C GLY A 71 4.18 -2.71 13.19
N THR A 72 4.54 -2.24 11.99
CA THR A 72 5.74 -1.42 11.79
C THR A 72 5.51 0.02 12.24
N ILE A 73 4.33 0.57 11.96
CA ILE A 73 3.93 1.90 12.40
C ILE A 73 3.80 1.95 13.92
N GLU A 74 3.16 0.96 14.55
CA GLU A 74 3.04 0.85 16.00
C GLU A 74 4.42 0.92 16.68
N ARG A 75 5.39 0.12 16.20
CA ARG A 75 6.77 0.18 16.69
C ARG A 75 7.42 1.56 16.49
N GLY A 76 7.13 2.24 15.39
CA GLY A 76 7.61 3.60 15.14
C GLY A 76 7.01 4.63 16.10
N VAL A 77 5.72 4.52 16.38
CA VAL A 77 4.99 5.39 17.33
C VAL A 77 5.49 5.16 18.76
N GLU A 78 5.74 3.90 19.15
CA GLU A 78 6.35 3.56 20.44
C GLU A 78 7.75 4.16 20.59
N GLN A 79 8.58 4.12 19.54
CA GLN A 79 9.90 4.75 19.54
C GLN A 79 9.84 6.28 19.65
N ALA A 80 8.79 6.91 19.13
CA ALA A 80 8.54 8.34 19.29
C ALA A 80 8.05 8.71 20.72
N GLY A 81 7.81 7.72 21.58
CA GLY A 81 7.36 7.93 22.97
C GLY A 81 5.89 8.31 23.10
N VAL A 82 5.10 8.17 22.02
CA VAL A 82 3.66 8.47 22.03
C VAL A 82 2.91 7.28 22.63
N THR A 83 2.28 7.49 23.78
CA THR A 83 1.52 6.46 24.52
C THR A 83 0.03 6.77 24.59
N ASP A 84 -0.45 7.67 23.73
CA ASP A 84 -1.88 7.97 23.67
C ASP A 84 -2.64 6.75 23.14
N LYS A 85 -3.50 6.20 24.01
CA LYS A 85 -4.33 5.04 23.71
C LYS A 85 -5.24 5.28 22.52
N LYS A 86 -5.71 6.52 22.32
CA LYS A 86 -6.59 6.86 21.18
C LYS A 86 -5.89 6.69 19.84
N VAL A 87 -4.61 7.07 19.77
CA VAL A 87 -3.81 6.94 18.54
C VAL A 87 -3.58 5.47 18.25
N LEU A 88 -3.19 4.68 19.26
CA LEU A 88 -3.02 3.24 19.10
C LEU A 88 -4.30 2.53 18.67
N GLU A 89 -5.44 2.86 19.27
CA GLU A 89 -6.75 2.32 18.88
C GLU A 89 -7.12 2.70 17.43
N SER A 90 -6.81 3.94 17.01
CA SER A 90 -7.05 4.37 15.62
C SER A 90 -6.20 3.60 14.61
N ILE A 91 -4.92 3.34 14.94
CA ILE A 91 -4.00 2.55 14.11
C ILE A 91 -4.48 1.09 14.02
N GLN A 92 -4.94 0.52 15.13
CA GLN A 92 -5.44 -0.85 15.23
C GLN A 92 -6.73 -1.10 14.46
N SER A 93 -7.63 -0.13 14.45
CA SER A 93 -8.93 -0.24 13.79
C SER A 93 -8.92 0.18 12.31
N CYS A 94 -7.86 0.84 11.85
CA CYS A 94 -7.75 1.34 10.48
C CYS A 94 -7.71 0.20 9.45
N VAL A 95 -8.60 0.24 8.46
CA VAL A 95 -8.75 -0.80 7.42
C VAL A 95 -8.22 -0.31 6.05
N GLU A 96 -7.91 0.98 5.93
CA GLU A 96 -7.47 1.59 4.69
C GLU A 96 -5.99 1.96 4.73
N ARG A 97 -5.26 1.62 3.65
CA ARG A 97 -3.81 1.83 3.59
C ARG A 97 -3.44 3.32 3.65
N PHE A 98 -4.21 4.17 2.98
CA PHE A 98 -3.93 5.60 2.92
C PHE A 98 -4.14 6.27 4.28
N GLU A 99 -5.27 6.00 4.93
CA GLU A 99 -5.55 6.48 6.28
C GLU A 99 -4.48 6.02 7.29
N LEU A 100 -3.98 4.79 7.16
CA LEU A 100 -2.92 4.28 8.01
C LEU A 100 -1.59 5.06 7.85
N GLU A 101 -1.23 5.45 6.62
CA GLU A 101 -0.04 6.27 6.37
C GLU A 101 -0.20 7.70 6.90
N ASP A 102 -1.37 8.30 6.72
CA ASP A 102 -1.66 9.65 7.23
C ASP A 102 -1.53 9.71 8.76
N LEU A 103 -1.98 8.68 9.48
CA LEU A 103 -1.80 8.55 10.93
C LEU A 103 -0.32 8.44 11.33
N PHE A 104 0.55 7.93 10.46
CA PHE A 104 1.97 7.76 10.75
C PHE A 104 2.79 9.04 10.46
N VAL A 105 2.36 9.91 9.54
CA VAL A 105 3.11 11.12 9.14
C VAL A 105 3.64 11.93 10.33
N PRO A 106 2.86 12.23 11.39
CA PRO A 106 3.33 13.04 12.52
C PRO A 106 4.39 12.34 13.39
N HIS A 107 4.47 11.00 13.32
CA HIS A 107 5.32 10.17 14.17
C HIS A 107 6.55 9.64 13.43
N ARG A 108 6.61 9.87 12.11
CA ARG A 108 7.75 9.48 11.29
C ARG A 108 8.97 10.30 11.69
N ARG A 109 10.11 9.63 11.86
CA ARG A 109 11.41 10.29 12.03
C ARG A 109 11.65 11.27 10.87
N PRO A 110 12.02 12.54 11.13
CA PRO A 110 12.29 13.50 10.07
C PRO A 110 13.43 13.03 9.17
N GLU A 111 13.37 13.45 7.90
CA GLU A 111 14.43 13.19 6.93
C GLU A 111 15.75 13.84 7.39
N PRO A 112 16.91 13.25 7.05
CA PRO A 112 18.20 13.70 7.58
C PRO A 112 18.51 15.15 7.25
N GLU A 113 18.03 15.66 6.11
CA GLU A 113 18.18 17.05 5.69
C GLU A 113 17.38 18.02 6.57
N VAL A 114 16.15 17.64 6.91
CA VAL A 114 15.28 18.38 7.83
C VAL A 114 15.90 18.39 9.22
N GLN A 115 16.38 17.24 9.69
CA GLN A 115 17.05 17.15 10.98
C GLN A 115 18.29 18.05 11.02
N LEU A 116 19.13 18.03 9.98
CA LEU A 116 20.31 18.89 9.89
C LEU A 116 19.94 20.38 9.86
N ALA A 117 18.85 20.76 9.22
CA ALA A 117 18.35 22.14 9.21
C ALA A 117 17.87 22.58 10.60
N LEU A 118 17.16 21.71 11.32
CA LEU A 118 16.74 21.93 12.70
C LEU A 118 17.94 22.07 13.64
N ASP A 119 18.94 21.19 13.50
CA ASP A 119 20.18 21.23 14.28
C ASP A 119 20.98 22.53 14.02
N ARG A 120 20.86 23.10 12.81
CA ARG A 120 21.42 24.42 12.46
C ARG A 120 20.59 25.61 12.93
N GLY A 121 19.48 25.37 13.64
CA GLY A 121 18.62 26.42 14.17
C GLY A 121 17.78 27.13 13.10
N LEU A 122 17.50 26.50 11.97
CA LEU A 122 16.63 27.07 10.92
C LEU A 122 15.13 26.97 11.24
N GLY A 123 14.75 26.30 12.34
CA GLY A 123 13.36 26.16 12.79
C GLY A 123 12.60 27.50 12.95
N PRO A 124 13.10 28.47 13.73
CA PRO A 124 12.44 29.76 13.92
C PRO A 124 12.27 30.58 12.63
N LEU A 125 13.15 30.38 11.64
CA LEU A 125 13.03 31.01 10.33
C LEU A 125 11.89 30.39 9.52
N ALA A 126 11.79 29.06 9.51
CA ALA A 126 10.72 28.34 8.84
C ALA A 126 9.34 28.74 9.39
N GLU A 127 9.20 28.86 10.72
CA GLU A 127 7.97 29.32 11.36
C GLU A 127 7.55 30.72 10.89
N ARG A 128 8.51 31.64 10.71
CA ARG A 128 8.24 33.00 10.18
C ARG A 128 7.81 33.00 8.73
N LEU A 129 8.33 32.09 7.92
CA LEU A 129 7.98 31.97 6.49
C LEU A 129 6.61 31.33 6.28
N ILE A 130 6.24 30.37 7.13
CA ILE A 130 4.93 29.68 7.08
C ILE A 130 3.83 30.54 7.71
N ALA A 131 4.17 31.47 8.60
CA ALA A 131 3.21 32.32 9.28
C ALA A 131 2.30 33.06 8.26
N PRO A 132 0.97 32.97 8.41
CA PRO A 132 0.06 33.58 7.46
C PRO A 132 0.20 35.10 7.48
N VAL A 133 0.56 35.70 6.34
CA VAL A 133 0.63 37.15 6.20
C VAL A 133 -0.79 37.73 6.19
N PRO A 134 -1.11 38.69 7.09
CA PRO A 134 -2.41 39.37 7.13
C PRO A 134 -2.73 40.01 5.77
N ARG A 135 -3.99 39.92 5.32
CA ARG A 135 -4.42 40.44 4.01
C ARG A 135 -4.13 41.93 3.82
N ASP A 136 -4.14 42.72 4.90
CA ASP A 136 -3.91 44.16 4.85
C ASP A 136 -2.48 44.54 4.45
N GLN A 137 -1.51 43.64 4.69
CA GLN A 137 -0.10 43.86 4.33
C GLN A 137 0.20 43.47 2.87
N ARG A 138 -0.57 42.55 2.27
CA ARG A 138 -0.37 42.15 0.86
C ARG A 138 -0.70 43.25 -0.14
N LYS A 139 -1.70 44.09 0.16
CA LYS A 139 -2.06 45.23 -0.70
C LYS A 139 -0.96 46.30 -0.78
N ALA A 140 -0.13 46.43 0.25
CA ALA A 140 0.95 47.43 0.25
C ALA A 140 2.12 47.01 -0.66
N GLU A 141 2.42 45.71 -0.75
CA GLU A 141 3.53 45.19 -1.55
C GLU A 141 3.19 45.14 -3.06
N GLU A 142 1.94 44.87 -3.44
CA GLU A 142 1.51 44.93 -4.86
C GLU A 142 1.57 46.36 -5.43
N THR A 143 1.44 47.39 -4.59
CA THR A 143 1.51 48.80 -5.04
C THR A 143 2.92 49.36 -5.20
N SER A 144 3.98 48.65 -4.77
CA SER A 144 5.37 49.10 -4.94
C SER A 144 6.14 48.42 -6.08
N ALA A 145 5.56 47.40 -6.72
CA ALA A 145 6.19 46.65 -7.82
C ALA A 145 5.84 47.18 -9.23
N GLY A 146 5.18 48.34 -9.33
CA GLY A 146 4.76 48.92 -10.61
C GLY A 146 5.08 50.41 -10.72
N SER A 147 6.35 50.77 -10.83
CA SER A 147 6.77 52.07 -11.35
C SER A 147 8.24 52.03 -11.81
N ASP A 148 8.53 51.32 -12.88
CA ASP A 148 9.73 51.57 -13.70
C ASP A 148 9.26 51.99 -15.10
N GLU A 149 8.91 53.27 -15.24
CA GLU A 149 8.81 53.92 -16.54
C GLU A 149 10.24 54.29 -16.97
N SER A 150 10.82 53.52 -17.89
CA SER A 150 11.86 54.02 -18.78
C SER A 150 11.36 53.91 -20.23
N LYS A 151 10.87 55.06 -20.70
CA LYS A 151 10.46 55.33 -22.07
C LYS A 151 11.72 55.46 -22.95
N GLY A 152 11.84 54.59 -23.95
CA GLY A 152 12.84 54.66 -25.02
C GLY A 152 12.23 54.22 -26.35
N GLU A 153 12.34 55.08 -27.34
CA GLU A 153 11.64 55.15 -28.63
C GLU A 153 11.66 53.87 -29.52
N THR A 154 10.55 53.68 -30.24
CA THR A 154 10.23 52.76 -31.38
C THR A 154 11.10 53.02 -32.64
N PRO A 155 11.03 52.32 -33.82
CA PRO A 155 9.96 51.42 -34.34
C PRO A 155 10.37 50.25 -35.30
N SER A 156 9.35 49.48 -35.77
CA SER A 156 9.24 48.73 -37.06
C SER A 156 10.09 47.45 -37.23
N GLU A 157 9.64 46.31 -37.76
CA GLU A 157 8.49 45.88 -38.59
C GLU A 157 8.27 44.35 -38.39
N PRO A 158 7.20 43.72 -38.94
CA PRO A 158 6.57 42.52 -38.39
C PRO A 158 7.16 41.18 -38.89
N GLU A 159 7.18 40.18 -38.01
CA GLU A 159 7.32 38.78 -38.43
C GLU A 159 6.00 38.24 -38.99
N GLU A 160 6.15 37.54 -40.11
CA GLU A 160 5.12 36.89 -40.90
C GLU A 160 4.49 35.71 -40.16
N VAL A 161 3.17 35.57 -40.32
CA VAL A 161 2.39 34.39 -39.93
C VAL A 161 2.03 33.63 -41.20
N GLU A 162 2.53 32.41 -41.36
CA GLU A 162 1.99 31.36 -42.24
C GLU A 162 1.97 30.06 -41.40
N THR A 163 0.81 29.51 -41.03
CA THR A 163 0.01 28.48 -41.75
C THR A 163 0.85 27.25 -42.13
N ALA A 164 0.49 25.97 -41.96
CA ALA A 164 -0.76 25.22 -41.91
C ALA A 164 -0.42 23.83 -41.29
N THR A 165 -1.29 23.14 -40.54
CA THR A 165 -2.32 22.17 -41.01
C THR A 165 -1.85 21.08 -41.99
N GLY A 166 -2.17 19.82 -41.67
CA GLY A 166 -2.05 18.61 -42.52
C GLY A 166 -1.56 17.42 -41.68
N GLU A 167 -2.38 16.49 -41.16
CA GLU A 167 -3.22 15.46 -41.83
C GLU A 167 -2.48 14.55 -42.83
N GLY A 168 -2.63 13.23 -42.64
CA GLY A 168 -2.15 12.11 -43.48
C GLY A 168 -1.43 11.05 -42.63
N GLU A 169 -2.04 9.95 -42.16
CA GLU A 169 -2.71 8.81 -42.84
C GLU A 169 -1.74 7.80 -43.51
N GLY A 170 -1.95 6.50 -43.24
CA GLY A 170 -1.35 5.32 -43.93
C GLY A 170 -0.34 4.54 -43.07
N VAL A 171 -0.60 3.38 -42.44
CA VAL A 171 -1.05 2.03 -42.89
C VAL A 171 0.09 1.13 -43.41
N GLU A 172 -0.05 -0.19 -43.11
CA GLU A 172 0.73 -1.40 -43.45
C GLU A 172 1.75 -1.85 -42.38
N GLU A 173 1.52 -2.92 -41.61
CA GLU A 173 1.36 -4.36 -41.96
C GLU A 173 2.69 -5.00 -42.39
N THR A 174 3.18 -5.99 -41.62
CA THR A 174 3.45 -7.36 -42.06
C THR A 174 4.32 -8.18 -41.07
N ALA A 175 3.91 -9.45 -40.93
CA ALA A 175 4.71 -10.67 -40.83
C ALA A 175 5.43 -11.06 -39.50
N ALA A 176 4.82 -12.03 -38.80
CA ALA A 176 5.51 -13.17 -38.17
C ALA A 176 5.97 -14.17 -39.29
N PRO A 177 6.85 -15.18 -39.04
CA PRO A 177 6.49 -16.35 -38.22
C PRO A 177 7.63 -17.05 -37.43
N ASP A 178 7.20 -18.00 -36.60
CA ASP A 178 7.80 -19.22 -36.00
C ASP A 178 9.24 -19.64 -36.35
N GLU A 179 9.98 -20.13 -35.34
CA GLU A 179 10.36 -21.56 -35.29
C GLU A 179 10.76 -22.05 -33.88
N VAL A 180 10.63 -23.36 -33.70
CA VAL A 180 10.52 -24.19 -32.51
C VAL A 180 11.76 -25.07 -32.29
N ALA A 181 12.02 -25.50 -31.03
CA ALA A 181 12.66 -26.77 -30.60
C ALA A 181 12.84 -26.71 -29.06
N GLU A 182 12.11 -27.44 -28.20
CA GLU A 182 12.23 -28.89 -27.86
C GLU A 182 13.71 -29.34 -27.74
N THR A 183 14.20 -29.94 -26.65
CA THR A 183 13.75 -31.17 -25.99
C THR A 183 14.42 -31.40 -24.62
N ASP A 184 13.70 -32.11 -23.75
CA ASP A 184 14.13 -33.18 -22.80
C ASP A 184 15.18 -32.90 -21.71
N GLY A 185 15.07 -33.39 -20.47
CA GLY A 185 14.21 -34.43 -19.91
C GLY A 185 14.98 -35.18 -18.79
N ALA A 186 14.21 -35.80 -17.88
CA ALA A 186 14.58 -36.72 -16.77
C ALA A 186 15.14 -36.11 -15.47
N THR A 187 14.50 -36.14 -14.28
CA THR A 187 13.83 -37.18 -13.44
C THR A 187 14.74 -38.23 -12.80
N GLU A 188 14.91 -38.15 -11.47
CA GLU A 188 14.99 -39.29 -10.51
C GLU A 188 14.90 -38.67 -9.07
N SER A 189 13.77 -38.68 -8.35
CA SER A 189 13.22 -39.71 -7.44
C SER A 189 14.23 -40.39 -6.52
N ASP A 190 14.15 -40.16 -5.20
CA ASP A 190 13.77 -41.20 -4.23
C ASP A 190 13.43 -40.59 -2.84
N ASP A 191 12.63 -41.35 -2.10
CA ASP A 191 11.78 -41.01 -0.96
C ASP A 191 12.51 -41.39 0.37
N PRO A 192 11.87 -41.72 1.53
CA PRO A 192 11.98 -40.95 2.76
C PRO A 192 12.60 -41.74 3.94
N ALA A 193 12.90 -41.07 5.06
CA ALA A 193 13.08 -41.74 6.35
C ALA A 193 12.78 -40.79 7.54
N GLU A 194 11.60 -40.96 8.13
CA GLU A 194 11.32 -40.76 9.55
C GLU A 194 11.32 -42.16 10.23
N PRO A 195 11.06 -42.33 11.54
CA PRO A 195 11.57 -41.63 12.74
C PRO A 195 11.91 -42.64 13.87
N GLU A 196 12.82 -42.37 14.83
CA GLU A 196 12.77 -43.09 16.12
C GLU A 196 13.35 -42.29 17.31
N ALA A 197 12.68 -42.50 18.46
CA ALA A 197 13.18 -42.47 19.84
C ALA A 197 12.63 -41.36 20.78
N THR A 198 11.38 -41.57 21.20
CA THR A 198 10.95 -41.70 22.61
C THR A 198 11.84 -41.12 23.73
N ALA A 199 11.32 -40.17 24.51
CA ALA A 199 11.41 -40.15 25.98
C ALA A 199 10.49 -39.06 26.59
N GLU A 200 9.32 -39.46 27.09
CA GLU A 200 8.69 -38.86 28.29
C GLU A 200 8.90 -39.84 29.48
N PRO A 201 8.45 -39.55 30.71
CA PRO A 201 9.05 -38.63 31.67
C PRO A 201 9.36 -39.34 33.01
N GLU A 202 10.43 -38.98 33.72
CA GLU A 202 10.64 -39.48 35.09
C GLU A 202 10.25 -38.44 36.14
N ALA A 203 9.34 -38.89 37.00
CA ALA A 203 8.78 -38.19 38.12
C ALA A 203 9.85 -37.86 39.17
N THR A 204 9.76 -36.66 39.75
CA THR A 204 10.35 -36.40 41.07
C THR A 204 9.22 -35.97 41.99
N ALA A 205 8.73 -36.94 42.76
CA ALA A 205 7.90 -36.74 43.92
C ALA A 205 8.58 -37.47 45.07
N GLU A 206 9.06 -36.73 46.08
CA GLU A 206 9.20 -37.18 47.48
C GLU A 206 9.76 -36.05 48.37
N PRO A 207 9.62 -36.13 49.70
CA PRO A 207 8.46 -35.67 50.48
C PRO A 207 8.58 -34.27 51.09
#